data_AF-A0AAV6YNX8-F1
#
_entry.id   AF-A0AAV6YNX8-F1
#
_cell.length_a   1.000
_cell.length_b   1.000
_cell.length_c   1.000
_cell.angle_alpha   90.00
_cell.angle_beta   90.00
_cell.angle_gamma   90.00
#
_symmetry.space_group_name_H-M   'P 1'
#
loop_
_entity.id
_entity.type
_entity.pdbx_description
1 polymer ?
#
loop_
_entity_poly.entity_id
_entity_poly.type
_entity_poly.pdbx_seq_one_letter_code
_entity_poly.pdbx_strand_id
1 'polypeptide(L)'
;VGWGSWYDHVKGFWEMKEKHQILYIFFEDLKKTPLQQIQKVAHFLGKNLPEETLSQIARLSTFDHMKNNPMANNSDFPKEILNQSKSGFMRK
;
A
#
# COMPACT_ATOMS: atom_id res chain seq x y z
N VAL A 1 -14.95 -13.42 11.53
CA VAL A 1 -14.20 -12.43 10.71
C VAL A 1 -12.77 -12.40 11.25
N GLY A 2 -11.75 -12.45 10.39
CA GLY A 2 -10.37 -12.35 10.88
C GLY A 2 -10.10 -10.99 11.52
N TRP A 3 -9.27 -10.95 12.56
CA TRP A 3 -8.65 -9.74 13.14
C TRP A 3 -9.53 -8.72 13.89
N GLY A 4 -10.85 -8.96 14.06
CA GLY A 4 -11.71 -8.15 14.95
C GLY A 4 -12.37 -6.93 14.29
N SER A 5 -12.65 -5.90 15.09
CA SER A 5 -13.40 -4.69 14.69
C SER A 5 -12.53 -3.74 13.87
N TRP A 6 -13.00 -3.35 12.68
CA TRP A 6 -12.33 -2.36 11.83
C TRP A 6 -12.22 -0.99 12.52
N TYR A 7 -13.29 -0.56 13.20
CA TYR A 7 -13.32 0.73 13.88
C TYR A 7 -12.25 0.79 14.98
N ASP A 8 -12.17 -0.24 15.81
CA ASP A 8 -11.20 -0.30 16.90
C ASP A 8 -9.76 -0.37 16.38
N HIS A 9 -9.54 -1.10 15.27
CA HIS A 9 -8.23 -1.16 14.61
C HIS A 9 -7.77 0.22 14.12
N VAL A 10 -8.60 0.91 13.34
CA VAL A 10 -8.29 2.22 12.75
C VAL A 10 -8.12 3.28 13.84
N LYS A 11 -9.06 3.35 14.80
CA LYS A 11 -9.00 4.30 15.91
C LYS A 11 -7.78 4.07 16.79
N GLY A 12 -7.48 2.80 17.12
CA GLY A 12 -6.34 2.45 17.96
C GLY A 12 -5.02 2.94 17.36
N PHE A 13 -4.75 2.66 16.08
CA PHE A 13 -3.54 3.16 15.42
C PHE A 13 -3.51 4.69 15.27
N TRP A 14 -4.67 5.32 15.11
CA TRP A 14 -4.77 6.78 15.05
C TRP A 14 -4.36 7.45 16.36
N GLU A 15 -4.78 6.89 17.50
CA GLU A 15 -4.38 7.39 18.82
C GLU A 15 -2.90 7.10 19.11
N MET A 16 -2.38 5.96 18.64
CA MET A 16 -1.00 5.54 18.89
C MET A 16 0.03 6.34 18.10
N LYS A 17 -0.34 6.98 17.00
CA LYS A 17 0.58 7.82 16.20
C LYS A 17 1.12 9.03 16.98
N GLU A 18 0.42 9.47 18.04
CA GLU A 18 0.87 10.56 18.92
C GLU A 18 1.93 10.09 19.92
N LYS A 19 2.04 8.77 20.15
CA LYS A 19 2.95 8.16 21.14
C LYS A 19 4.14 7.45 20.51
N HIS A 20 4.04 7.06 19.25
CA HIS A 20 5.03 6.28 18.53
C HIS A 20 5.31 6.89 17.16
N GLN A 21 6.48 6.62 16.59
CA GLN A 21 6.77 6.97 15.20
C GLN A 21 5.95 6.08 14.26
N ILE A 22 4.72 6.51 13.96
CA ILE A 22 3.81 5.85 13.05
C ILE A 22 3.43 6.84 11.96
N LEU A 23 3.71 6.48 10.71
CA LEU A 23 3.20 7.21 9.56
C LEU A 23 1.80 6.74 9.23
N TYR A 24 0.80 7.57 9.57
CA TYR A 24 -0.59 7.32 9.19
C TYR A 24 -0.88 7.88 7.78
N ILE A 25 -1.34 7.03 6.87
CA ILE A 25 -1.68 7.38 5.47
C ILE A 25 -3.04 6.80 5.09
N PHE A 26 -3.74 7.52 4.21
CA PHE A 26 -5.03 7.10 3.67
C PHE A 26 -4.88 6.55 2.26
N PHE A 27 -5.64 5.51 1.95
CA PHE A 27 -5.63 4.90 0.62
C PHE A 27 -6.10 5.87 -0.46
N GLU A 28 -7.05 6.73 -0.13
CA GLU A 28 -7.60 7.75 -1.02
C GLU A 28 -6.54 8.79 -1.41
N ASP A 29 -5.66 9.16 -0.47
CA ASP A 29 -4.58 10.12 -0.74
C ASP A 29 -3.48 9.50 -1.60
N LEU A 30 -3.21 8.19 -1.44
CA LEU A 30 -2.32 7.44 -2.34
C LEU A 30 -2.85 7.45 -3.78
N LYS A 31 -4.16 7.39 -3.96
CA LYS A 31 -4.79 7.46 -5.29
C LYS A 31 -4.80 8.88 -5.86
N LYS A 32 -5.10 9.90 -5.03
CA LYS A 32 -5.21 11.29 -5.47
C LYS A 32 -3.86 11.95 -5.72
N THR A 33 -2.89 11.69 -4.86
CA THR A 33 -1.60 12.40 -4.81
C THR A 33 -0.42 11.43 -4.61
N PRO A 34 -0.22 10.44 -5.50
CA PRO A 34 0.73 9.34 -5.29
C PRO A 34 2.17 9.81 -5.04
N LEU A 35 2.67 10.77 -5.83
CA LEU A 35 4.04 11.28 -5.67
C LEU A 35 4.27 11.94 -4.31
N GLN A 36 3.31 12.74 -3.84
CA GLN A 36 3.40 13.40 -2.53
C GLN A 36 3.39 12.37 -1.40
N GLN A 37 2.55 11.34 -1.49
CA GLN A 37 2.54 10.28 -0.48
C GLN A 37 3.82 9.44 -0.51
N ILE A 38 4.39 9.15 -1.69
CA ILE A 38 5.68 8.46 -1.81
C ILE A 38 6.81 9.30 -1.20
N GLN A 39 6.84 10.60 -1.46
CA GLN A 39 7.79 11.52 -0.82
C GLN A 39 7.62 11.55 0.70
N LYS A 40 6.38 11.58 1.19
CA LYS A 40 6.06 11.50 2.63
C LYS A 40 6.61 10.22 3.27
N VAL A 41 6.44 9.07 2.61
CA VAL A 41 6.99 7.79 3.05
C VAL A 41 8.52 7.80 3.04
N ALA A 42 9.14 8.31 1.97
CA ALA A 42 10.60 8.40 1.87
C ALA A 42 11.19 9.27 2.99
N HIS A 43 10.59 10.44 3.25
CA HIS A 43 11.00 11.34 4.32
C HIS A 43 10.84 10.70 5.70
N PHE A 44 9.71 10.02 5.95
CA PHE A 44 9.48 9.29 7.20
C PHE A 44 10.53 8.20 7.44
N LEU A 45 11.00 7.53 6.38
CA LEU A 45 12.08 6.55 6.44
C LEU A 45 13.49 7.17 6.47
N GLY A 46 13.60 8.51 6.56
CA GLY A 46 14.88 9.22 6.57
C GLY A 46 15.64 9.13 5.24
N LYS A 47 14.93 8.99 4.11
CA LYS A 47 15.50 8.87 2.77
C LYS A 47 15.28 10.14 1.97
N ASN A 48 16.39 10.70 1.46
CA ASN A 48 16.36 11.75 0.45
C ASN A 48 16.59 11.09 -0.92
N LEU A 49 15.55 11.05 -1.74
CA LEU A 49 15.57 10.38 -3.04
C LEU A 49 15.54 11.41 -4.18
N PRO A 50 16.29 11.20 -5.27
CA PRO A 50 16.18 12.01 -6.47
C PRO A 50 14.78 11.94 -7.08
N GLU A 51 14.37 13.00 -7.77
CA GLU A 51 13.05 13.08 -8.44
C GLU A 51 12.82 11.94 -9.43
N GLU A 52 13.87 11.53 -10.16
CA GLU A 52 13.82 10.39 -11.07
C GLU A 52 13.48 9.09 -10.34
N THR A 53 14.07 8.86 -9.16
CA THR A 53 13.80 7.68 -8.34
C THR A 53 12.36 7.71 -7.81
N LEU A 54 11.89 8.86 -7.34
CA LEU A 54 10.50 9.03 -6.88
C LEU A 54 9.50 8.77 -8.00
N SER A 55 9.77 9.28 -9.20
CA SER A 55 8.95 9.09 -10.39
C SER A 55 8.92 7.62 -10.81
N GLN A 56 10.06 6.93 -10.75
CA GLN A 56 10.13 5.50 -11.01
C GLN A 56 9.32 4.70 -9.99
N ILE A 57 9.43 5.00 -8.69
CA ILE A 57 8.62 4.35 -7.64
C ILE A 57 7.13 4.56 -7.92
N ALA A 58 6.71 5.77 -8.26
CA ALA A 58 5.32 6.06 -8.57
C ALA A 58 4.81 5.23 -9.76
N ARG A 59 5.61 5.13 -10.84
CA ARG A 59 5.28 4.31 -12.01
C ARG A 59 5.15 2.82 -11.65
N LEU A 60 6.11 2.28 -10.89
CA LEU A 60 6.13 0.88 -10.45
C LEU A 60 4.98 0.55 -9.49
N SER A 61 4.52 1.54 -8.71
CA SER A 61 3.44 1.41 -7.73
C SER A 61 2.04 1.64 -8.31
N THR A 62 1.93 1.89 -9.63
CA THR A 62 0.61 2.00 -10.27
C THR A 62 -0.13 0.67 -10.21
N PHE A 63 -1.46 0.74 -10.14
CA PHE A 63 -2.31 -0.46 -10.09
C PHE A 63 -2.05 -1.39 -11.27
N ASP A 64 -1.98 -0.85 -12.50
CA ASP A 64 -1.78 -1.66 -13.69
C ASP A 64 -0.38 -2.29 -13.71
N HIS A 65 0.66 -1.59 -13.23
CA HIS A 65 1.99 -2.19 -13.10
C HIS A 65 2.01 -3.31 -12.04
N MET A 66 1.43 -3.08 -10.87
CA MET A 66 1.39 -4.09 -9.81
C MET A 66 0.55 -5.31 -10.20
N LYS A 67 -0.59 -5.10 -10.88
CA LYS A 67 -1.46 -6.18 -11.35
C LYS A 67 -0.77 -7.12 -12.34
N ASN A 68 0.16 -6.60 -13.14
CA ASN A 68 0.92 -7.38 -14.12
C ASN A 68 2.26 -7.90 -13.59
N ASN A 69 2.61 -7.63 -12.31
CA ASN A 69 3.83 -8.11 -11.70
C ASN A 69 3.56 -9.38 -10.85
N PRO A 70 4.09 -10.57 -11.23
CA PRO A 70 3.91 -11.81 -10.46
C PRO A 70 4.30 -11.70 -8.98
N MET A 71 5.33 -10.89 -8.68
CA MET A 71 5.83 -10.68 -7.32
C MET A 71 4.89 -9.80 -6.46
N ALA A 72 3.85 -9.21 -7.04
CA ALA A 72 2.91 -8.32 -6.35
C ALA A 72 1.43 -8.71 -6.52
N ASN A 73 1.07 -9.45 -7.57
CA ASN A 73 -0.32 -9.81 -7.87
C ASN A 73 -0.75 -11.17 -7.28
N ASN A 74 0.12 -11.82 -6.51
CA ASN A 74 -0.09 -13.11 -5.87
C ASN A 74 -0.37 -14.28 -6.82
N SER A 75 0.08 -14.21 -8.10
CA SER A 75 -0.19 -15.25 -9.12
C SER A 75 0.21 -16.65 -8.69
N ASP A 76 1.21 -16.75 -7.83
CA ASP A 76 1.85 -18.01 -7.44
C ASP A 76 1.24 -18.62 -6.18
N PHE A 77 0.21 -17.99 -5.59
CA PHE A 77 -0.49 -18.55 -4.43
C PHE A 77 -1.31 -19.79 -4.82
N PRO A 78 -1.33 -20.86 -3.99
CA PRO A 78 -2.15 -22.04 -4.22
C PRO A 78 -3.64 -21.71 -4.36
N LYS A 79 -4.35 -22.42 -5.24
CA LYS A 79 -5.78 -22.18 -5.52
C LYS A 79 -6.68 -22.43 -4.32
N GLU A 80 -6.23 -23.27 -3.39
CA GLU A 80 -6.89 -23.59 -2.12
C GLU A 80 -6.90 -22.37 -1.16
N ILE A 81 -5.91 -21.48 -1.30
CA ILE A 81 -5.78 -20.25 -0.50
C ILE A 81 -6.39 -19.07 -1.25
N LEU A 82 -6.04 -18.90 -2.52
CA LEU A 82 -6.46 -17.77 -3.34
C LEU A 82 -6.76 -18.19 -4.78
N ASN A 83 -8.03 -18.46 -5.07
CA ASN A 83 -8.45 -18.85 -6.40
C ASN A 83 -8.60 -17.63 -7.35
N GLN A 84 -7.51 -17.30 -8.04
CA GLN A 84 -7.46 -16.18 -8.98
C GLN A 84 -8.33 -16.35 -10.23
N SER A 85 -8.74 -17.57 -10.60
CA SER A 85 -9.63 -17.78 -11.75
C SER A 85 -11.08 -17.41 -11.44
N LYS A 86 -11.45 -17.35 -10.16
CA LYS A 86 -12.78 -16.88 -9.71
C LYS A 86 -12.76 -15.38 -9.42
N SER A 87 -11.72 -14.91 -8.73
CA SER A 87 -11.55 -13.50 -8.40
C SER A 87 -10.07 -13.18 -8.29
N GLY A 88 -9.57 -12.35 -9.20
CA GLY A 88 -8.18 -11.89 -9.13
C GLY A 88 -7.94 -11.07 -7.86
N PHE A 89 -6.73 -11.15 -7.29
CA PHE A 89 -6.38 -10.41 -6.08
C PHE A 89 -6.50 -8.89 -6.27
N MET A 90 -5.94 -8.40 -7.37
CA MET A 90 -5.95 -6.99 -7.78
C MET A 90 -7.26 -6.64 -8.51
N ARG A 91 -8.29 -6.31 -7.73
CA ARG A 91 -9.64 -5.95 -8.23
C ARG A 91 -9.77 -4.44 -8.47
N LYS A 92 -10.50 -4.06 -9.52
CA LYS A 92 -10.94 -2.67 -9.76
C LYS A 92 -12.34 -2.49 -9.20
#